data_AF-A0A2E0R4L3-F1
#
_entry.id   AF-A0A2E0R4L3-F1
#
_cell.length_a   1.000
_cell.length_b   1.000
_cell.length_c   1.000
_cell.angle_alpha   90.00
_cell.angle_beta   90.00
_cell.angle_gamma   90.00
#
_symmetry.space_group_name_H-M   'P 1'
#
loop_
_entity.id
_entity.type
_entity.pdbx_description
1 polymer ?
#
loop_
_entity_poly.entity_id
_entity_poly.type
_entity_poly.pdbx_seq_one_letter_code
_entity_poly.pdbx_strand_id
1 'polypeptide(L)'
;MHLLLDSLTALVLLLFFWSGWINGTRISLLRMLQVIIALIVGFVAGRYFGNWIGEWANRPRIVTIPTFGLFSGTLAYFIFHVIISNLIDQREIHLKAIHPLRRFIDRIGGFILSTLSALIIISALFWSSNLLFALTKGTPLPGAEKSIGAQQAEALIYQTVCRTAATQNEAHHAVALANTLSKPAKTIALSKTILEATSIQQLLNDPMIGADLLSGNAARIQQNPALKKLFSDRKTLNHIRQIGLLTGKETQTSICQQLALIGANPTIRTALS
;
A
#
# COMPACT_ATOMS: atom_id res chain seq x y z
N MET A 1 -19.01 -5.27 6.49
CA MET A 1 -18.13 -4.08 6.56
C MET A 1 -18.64 -2.94 5.67
N HIS A 2 -19.06 -3.22 4.43
CA HIS A 2 -19.63 -2.21 3.51
C HIS A 2 -20.85 -1.47 4.08
N LEU A 3 -21.88 -2.18 4.57
CA LEU A 3 -23.09 -1.54 5.13
C LEU A 3 -22.83 -0.58 6.29
N LEU A 4 -21.88 -0.87 7.18
CA LEU A 4 -21.54 0.00 8.31
C LEU A 4 -20.85 1.27 7.81
N LEU A 5 -19.94 1.13 6.86
CA LEU A 5 -19.20 2.23 6.28
C LEU A 5 -20.11 3.14 5.43
N ASP A 6 -21.03 2.55 4.66
CA ASP A 6 -22.03 3.26 3.88
C ASP A 6 -23.01 4.01 4.81
N SER A 7 -23.45 3.38 5.90
CA SER A 7 -24.32 4.00 6.90
C SER A 7 -23.62 5.18 7.61
N LEU A 8 -22.34 5.03 7.95
CA LEU A 8 -21.56 6.09 8.59
C LEU A 8 -21.31 7.25 7.62
N THR A 9 -21.05 6.95 6.35
CA THR A 9 -20.90 7.96 5.29
C THR A 9 -22.19 8.74 5.07
N ALA A 10 -23.33 8.04 5.00
CA ALA A 10 -24.64 8.65 4.91
C ALA A 10 -24.94 9.54 6.12
N LEU A 11 -24.61 9.07 7.33
CA LEU A 11 -24.77 9.85 8.56
C LEU A 11 -23.93 11.15 8.53
N VAL A 12 -22.66 11.06 8.15
CA VAL A 12 -21.78 12.25 8.02
C VAL A 12 -22.35 13.22 6.99
N LEU A 13 -22.80 12.74 5.83
CA LEU A 13 -23.44 13.58 4.82
C LEU A 13 -24.69 14.27 5.37
N LEU A 14 -25.59 13.53 6.03
CA LEU A 14 -26.81 14.07 6.62
C LEU A 14 -26.51 15.13 7.69
N LEU A 15 -25.52 14.91 8.55
CA LEU A 15 -25.11 15.89 9.56
C LEU A 15 -24.59 17.18 8.91
N PHE A 16 -23.77 17.07 7.86
CA PHE A 16 -23.25 18.23 7.15
C PHE A 16 -24.34 18.95 6.34
N PHE A 17 -25.26 18.21 5.70
CA PHE A 17 -26.42 18.79 5.02
C PHE A 17 -27.27 19.61 5.98
N TRP A 18 -27.65 18.99 7.10
CA TRP A 18 -28.45 19.63 8.14
C TRP A 18 -27.75 20.88 8.68
N SER A 19 -26.45 20.76 8.95
CA SER A 19 -25.70 21.86 9.52
C SER A 19 -25.48 23.01 8.53
N GLY A 20 -25.26 22.72 7.25
CA GLY A 20 -25.17 23.74 6.20
C GLY A 20 -26.49 24.46 5.96
N TRP A 21 -27.60 23.72 6.02
CA TRP A 21 -28.94 24.28 5.90
C TRP A 21 -29.30 25.24 7.04
N ILE A 22 -28.92 24.92 8.28
CA ILE A 22 -29.19 25.79 9.44
C ILE A 22 -28.27 27.00 9.43
N ASN A 23 -26.97 26.78 9.20
CA ASN A 23 -25.94 27.78 9.42
C ASN A 23 -25.68 28.69 8.21
N GLY A 24 -26.22 28.39 7.03
CA GLY A 24 -26.08 29.24 5.84
C GLY A 24 -24.65 29.31 5.29
N THR A 25 -24.44 30.17 4.29
CA THR A 25 -23.26 30.14 3.41
C THR A 25 -21.98 30.54 4.14
N ARG A 26 -22.00 31.64 4.90
CA ARG A 26 -20.79 32.19 5.55
C ARG A 26 -20.18 31.22 6.55
N ILE A 27 -20.99 30.62 7.41
CA ILE A 27 -20.51 29.64 8.40
C ILE A 27 -20.06 28.37 7.70
N SER A 28 -20.77 27.92 6.67
CA SER A 28 -20.37 26.75 5.89
C SER A 28 -19.04 26.95 5.17
N LEU A 29 -18.75 28.17 4.68
CA LEU A 29 -17.46 28.52 4.10
C LEU A 29 -16.33 28.45 5.14
N LEU A 30 -16.54 29.01 6.34
CA LEU A 30 -15.56 28.93 7.42
C LEU A 30 -15.28 27.48 7.84
N ARG A 31 -16.31 26.64 7.88
CA ARG A 31 -16.16 25.20 8.17
C ARG A 31 -15.42 24.45 7.06
N MET A 32 -15.65 24.82 5.80
CA MET A 32 -14.86 24.27 4.68
C MET A 32 -13.39 24.65 4.81
N LEU A 33 -13.10 25.93 5.10
CA LEU A 33 -11.74 26.41 5.34
C LEU A 33 -11.09 25.72 6.55
N GLN A 34 -11.83 25.52 7.64
CA GLN A 34 -11.38 24.74 8.79
C GLN A 34 -10.93 23.34 8.39
N VAL A 35 -11.69 22.62 7.56
CA VAL A 35 -11.32 21.29 7.07
C VAL A 35 -10.04 21.35 6.24
N ILE A 36 -9.95 22.29 5.30
CA ILE A 36 -8.78 22.45 4.43
C ILE A 36 -7.53 22.77 5.27
N ILE A 37 -7.63 23.72 6.20
CA ILE A 37 -6.51 24.11 7.07
C ILE A 37 -6.09 22.95 7.96
N ALA A 38 -7.05 22.21 8.55
CA ALA A 38 -6.75 21.04 9.36
C ALA A 38 -5.98 19.97 8.57
N LEU A 39 -6.36 19.73 7.31
CA LEU A 39 -5.64 18.79 6.44
C LEU A 39 -4.23 19.28 6.09
N ILE A 40 -4.06 20.56 5.77
CA ILE A 40 -2.75 21.15 5.47
C ILE A 40 -1.83 21.08 6.70
N VAL A 41 -2.33 21.51 7.87
CA VAL A 41 -1.58 21.47 9.13
C VAL A 41 -1.23 20.02 9.48
N GLY A 42 -2.18 19.09 9.34
CA GLY A 42 -1.94 17.66 9.55
C GLY A 42 -0.82 17.13 8.65
N PHE A 43 -0.88 17.41 7.36
CA PHE A 43 0.12 16.96 6.40
C PHE A 43 1.53 17.54 6.68
N VAL A 44 1.62 18.85 6.86
CA VAL A 44 2.89 19.55 7.10
C VAL A 44 3.49 19.10 8.43
N ALA A 45 2.70 19.13 9.50
CA ALA A 45 3.20 18.76 10.82
C ALA A 45 3.55 17.26 10.92
N GLY A 46 2.76 16.39 10.31
CA GLY A 46 3.09 14.98 10.21
C GLY A 46 4.43 14.74 9.51
N ARG A 47 4.67 15.43 8.39
CA ARG A 47 5.93 15.30 7.63
C ARG A 47 7.13 15.81 8.42
N TYR A 48 7.07 17.02 8.97
CA TYR A 48 8.23 17.65 9.60
C TYR A 48 8.40 17.22 11.07
N PHE A 49 7.38 17.43 11.91
CA PHE A 49 7.46 17.07 13.33
C PHE A 49 7.42 15.55 13.53
N GLY A 50 6.60 14.82 12.76
CA GLY A 50 6.56 13.37 12.85
C GLY A 50 7.87 12.70 12.43
N ASN A 51 8.58 13.25 11.44
CA ASN A 51 9.91 12.76 11.07
C ASN A 51 10.95 13.07 12.16
N TRP A 52 10.97 14.31 12.66
CA TRP A 52 11.88 14.73 13.72
C TRP A 52 11.70 13.91 15.00
N ILE A 53 10.45 13.64 15.41
CA ILE A 53 10.15 12.83 16.60
C ILE A 53 10.46 11.35 16.36
N GLY A 54 10.26 10.85 15.14
CA GLY A 54 10.68 9.49 14.77
C GLY A 54 12.19 9.29 14.93
N GLU A 55 12.97 10.26 14.50
CA GLU A 55 14.42 10.28 14.68
C GLU A 55 14.81 10.39 16.16
N TRP A 56 14.22 11.34 16.90
CA TRP A 56 14.52 11.55 18.32
C TRP A 56 14.15 10.34 19.21
N ALA A 57 12.99 9.73 18.96
CA ALA A 57 12.49 8.61 19.76
C ALA A 57 12.95 7.23 19.25
N ASN A 58 13.80 7.16 18.21
CA ASN A 58 14.18 5.92 17.51
C ASN A 58 12.96 5.06 17.13
N ARG A 59 11.86 5.71 16.73
CA ARG A 59 10.62 5.04 16.32
C ARG A 59 10.49 5.01 14.80
N PRO A 60 9.92 3.94 14.23
CA PRO A 60 9.69 3.86 12.79
C PRO A 60 8.86 5.06 12.29
N ARG A 61 9.39 5.77 11.29
CA ARG A 61 8.75 6.95 10.67
C ARG A 61 7.38 6.64 10.09
N ILE A 62 7.17 5.38 9.68
CA ILE A 62 5.88 4.86 9.20
C ILE A 62 4.76 4.96 10.26
N VAL A 63 5.12 5.01 11.54
CA VAL A 63 4.18 5.17 12.66
C VAL A 63 4.10 6.63 13.11
N THR A 64 5.25 7.30 13.25
CA THR A 64 5.28 8.65 13.82
C THR A 64 4.69 9.71 12.89
N ILE A 65 4.93 9.63 11.57
CA ILE A 65 4.42 10.60 10.60
C ILE A 65 2.87 10.61 10.56
N PRO A 66 2.17 9.47 10.38
CA PRO A 66 0.71 9.47 10.41
C PRO A 66 0.14 9.88 11.76
N THR A 67 0.74 9.41 12.86
CA THR A 67 0.25 9.71 14.22
C THR A 67 0.29 11.21 14.51
N PHE A 68 1.44 11.85 14.25
CA PHE A 68 1.57 13.30 14.45
C PHE A 68 0.70 14.10 13.50
N GLY A 69 0.54 13.66 12.25
CA GLY A 69 -0.33 14.34 11.29
C GLY A 69 -1.81 14.27 11.67
N LEU A 70 -2.29 13.12 12.18
CA LEU A 70 -3.65 12.97 12.69
C LEU A 70 -3.86 13.82 13.94
N PHE A 71 -2.90 13.80 14.88
CA PHE A 71 -2.99 14.58 16.11
C PHE A 71 -3.01 16.09 15.84
N SER A 72 -2.06 16.61 15.04
CA SER A 72 -2.02 18.04 14.74
C SER A 72 -3.19 18.50 13.89
N GLY A 73 -3.65 17.68 12.93
CA GLY A 73 -4.82 17.97 12.11
C GLY A 73 -6.10 18.02 12.94
N THR A 74 -6.30 17.05 13.84
CA THR A 74 -7.45 17.05 14.76
C THR A 74 -7.40 18.21 15.75
N LEU A 75 -6.22 18.55 16.27
CA LEU A 75 -6.03 19.72 17.14
C LEU A 75 -6.36 21.03 16.41
N ALA A 76 -5.85 21.20 15.19
CA ALA A 76 -6.16 22.37 14.36
C ALA A 76 -7.67 22.45 14.07
N TYR A 77 -8.28 21.32 13.69
CA TYR A 77 -9.73 21.25 13.49
C TYR A 77 -10.48 21.69 14.74
N PHE A 78 -10.10 21.21 15.92
CA PHE A 78 -10.73 21.56 17.19
C PHE A 78 -10.61 23.06 17.52
N ILE A 79 -9.42 23.65 17.37
CA ILE A 79 -9.20 25.08 17.62
C ILE A 79 -10.10 25.93 16.72
N PHE A 80 -10.15 25.64 15.43
CA PHE A 80 -11.03 26.35 14.50
C PHE A 80 -12.52 26.11 14.79
N HIS A 81 -12.88 24.92 15.29
CA HIS A 81 -14.25 24.63 15.69
C HIS A 81 -14.71 25.56 16.82
N VAL A 82 -13.87 25.75 17.84
CA VAL A 82 -14.16 26.66 18.96
C VAL A 82 -14.33 28.10 18.47
N ILE A 83 -13.44 28.57 17.59
CA ILE A 83 -13.52 29.92 17.00
C ILE A 83 -14.84 30.10 16.24
N ILE A 84 -15.20 29.13 15.38
CA ILE A 84 -16.43 29.20 14.58
C ILE A 84 -17.67 29.12 15.48
N SER A 85 -17.67 28.30 16.52
CA SER A 85 -18.79 28.21 17.47
C SER A 85 -19.08 29.56 18.11
N ASN A 86 -18.04 30.26 18.58
CA ASN A 86 -18.18 31.60 19.15
C ASN A 86 -18.77 32.61 18.14
N LEU A 87 -18.44 32.48 16.85
CA LEU A 87 -19.00 33.33 15.78
C LEU A 87 -20.46 33.00 15.45
N ILE A 88 -20.90 31.75 15.63
CA ILE A 88 -22.29 31.34 15.42
C ILE A 88 -23.19 31.96 16.49
N ASP A 89 -22.77 31.93 17.75
CA ASP A 89 -23.54 32.48 18.87
C ASP A 89 -23.80 33.99 18.71
N GLN A 90 -22.84 34.72 18.14
CA GLN A 90 -23.00 36.15 17.84
C GLN A 90 -23.96 36.42 16.67
N ARG A 91 -24.21 35.44 15.79
CA ARG A 91 -24.98 35.61 14.56
C ARG A 91 -26.50 35.42 14.76
N GLU A 92 -26.92 34.66 15.76
CA GLU A 92 -28.36 34.41 16.02
C GLU A 92 -29.16 35.71 16.21
N ILE A 93 -28.50 36.76 16.71
CA ILE A 93 -29.08 38.09 16.96
C ILE A 93 -29.39 38.82 15.63
N HIS A 94 -28.57 38.64 14.58
CA HIS A 94 -28.70 39.35 13.30
C HIS A 94 -29.62 38.66 12.27
N LEU A 95 -29.89 37.37 12.42
CA LEU A 95 -30.66 36.58 11.44
C LEU A 95 -32.18 36.90 11.44
N LYS A 96 -32.71 37.45 12.53
CA LYS A 96 -34.13 37.84 12.64
C LYS A 96 -34.51 39.05 11.77
N ALA A 97 -33.52 39.82 11.29
CA ALA A 97 -33.73 41.05 10.51
C ALA A 97 -33.62 40.87 8.98
N ILE A 98 -33.39 39.64 8.48
CA ILE A 98 -33.10 39.40 7.06
C ILE A 98 -34.36 38.95 6.30
N HIS A 99 -34.55 39.49 5.09
CA HIS A 99 -35.64 39.14 4.18
C HIS A 99 -35.66 37.61 3.86
N PRO A 100 -36.84 36.96 3.81
CA PRO A 100 -36.96 35.50 3.65
C PRO A 100 -36.29 34.95 2.39
N LEU A 101 -36.37 35.64 1.24
CA LEU A 101 -35.73 35.21 0.00
C LEU A 101 -34.20 35.16 0.12
N ARG A 102 -33.60 36.17 0.76
CA ARG A 102 -32.15 36.22 1.00
C ARG A 102 -31.71 35.13 1.98
N ARG A 103 -32.55 34.82 2.97
CA ARG A 103 -32.33 33.70 3.90
C ARG A 103 -32.36 32.35 3.17
N PHE A 104 -33.28 32.16 2.23
CA PHE A 104 -33.36 30.92 1.44
C PHE A 104 -32.13 30.72 0.56
N ILE A 105 -31.69 31.75 -0.17
CA ILE A 105 -30.46 31.70 -0.98
C ILE A 105 -29.23 31.40 -0.11
N ASP A 106 -29.14 32.02 1.09
CA ASP A 106 -28.05 31.75 2.04
C ASP A 106 -28.03 30.29 2.53
N ARG A 107 -29.20 29.66 2.70
CA ARG A 107 -29.30 28.24 3.08
C ARG A 107 -28.86 27.31 1.96
N ILE A 108 -29.20 27.61 0.71
CA ILE A 108 -28.74 26.83 -0.45
C ILE A 108 -27.22 26.89 -0.56
N GLY A 109 -26.61 28.08 -0.43
CA GLY A 109 -25.16 28.21 -0.44
C GLY A 109 -24.49 27.45 0.71
N GLY A 110 -25.10 27.49 1.92
CA GLY A 110 -24.65 26.70 3.06
C GLY A 110 -24.72 25.19 2.84
N PHE A 111 -25.80 24.72 2.22
CA PHE A 111 -25.97 23.32 1.83
C PHE A 111 -24.87 22.85 0.87
N ILE A 112 -24.62 23.60 -0.23
CA ILE A 112 -23.61 23.25 -1.24
C ILE A 112 -22.21 23.18 -0.59
N LEU A 113 -21.81 24.21 0.15
CA LEU A 113 -20.49 24.26 0.78
C LEU A 113 -20.28 23.17 1.84
N SER A 114 -21.31 22.87 2.63
CA SER A 114 -21.23 21.79 3.62
C SER A 114 -21.16 20.42 2.96
N THR A 115 -21.82 20.24 1.81
CA THR A 115 -21.70 19.02 1.01
C THR A 115 -20.28 18.83 0.50
N LEU A 116 -19.68 19.87 -0.08
CA LEU A 116 -18.29 19.84 -0.52
C LEU A 116 -17.33 19.52 0.63
N SER A 117 -17.55 20.13 1.79
CA SER A 117 -16.77 19.87 3.00
C SER A 117 -16.89 18.40 3.45
N ALA A 118 -18.10 17.85 3.45
CA ALA A 118 -18.35 16.46 3.78
C ALA A 118 -17.65 15.51 2.80
N LEU A 119 -17.71 15.79 1.49
CA LEU A 119 -17.02 14.99 0.48
C LEU A 119 -15.50 14.98 0.68
N ILE A 120 -14.91 16.12 1.06
CA ILE A 120 -13.48 16.20 1.39
C ILE A 120 -13.14 15.32 2.60
N ILE A 121 -13.92 15.44 3.69
CA ILE A 121 -13.71 14.63 4.91
C ILE A 121 -13.88 13.15 4.61
N ILE A 122 -14.96 12.77 3.93
CA ILE A 122 -15.25 11.38 3.56
C ILE A 122 -14.10 10.82 2.73
N SER A 123 -13.64 11.55 1.70
CA SER A 123 -12.50 11.14 0.88
C SER A 123 -11.23 10.94 1.71
N ALA A 124 -10.95 11.85 2.66
CA ALA A 124 -9.80 11.73 3.57
C ALA A 124 -9.93 10.53 4.52
N LEU A 125 -11.13 10.23 5.03
CA LEU A 125 -11.41 9.07 5.88
C LEU A 125 -11.25 7.76 5.11
N PHE A 126 -11.79 7.67 3.89
CA PHE A 126 -11.60 6.52 3.00
C PHE A 126 -10.13 6.29 2.71
N TRP A 127 -9.40 7.36 2.38
CA TRP A 127 -7.95 7.27 2.12
C TRP A 127 -7.19 6.79 3.35
N SER A 128 -7.48 7.34 4.53
CA SER A 128 -6.85 6.96 5.80
C SER A 128 -7.17 5.52 6.20
N SER A 129 -8.41 5.08 6.01
CA SER A 129 -8.83 3.68 6.25
C SER A 129 -8.11 2.73 5.31
N ASN A 130 -8.01 3.07 4.03
CA ASN A 130 -7.27 2.26 3.05
C ASN A 130 -5.78 2.19 3.40
N LEU A 131 -5.19 3.29 3.87
CA LEU A 131 -3.81 3.33 4.34
C LEU A 131 -3.60 2.40 5.54
N LEU A 132 -4.45 2.49 6.56
CA LEU A 132 -4.37 1.62 7.74
C LEU A 132 -4.58 0.14 7.37
N PHE A 133 -5.53 -0.16 6.48
CA PHE A 133 -5.75 -1.52 6.01
C PHE A 133 -4.55 -2.06 5.24
N ALA A 134 -3.99 -1.28 4.33
CA ALA A 134 -2.78 -1.63 3.59
C ALA A 134 -1.59 -1.90 4.52
N LEU A 135 -1.38 -1.04 5.53
CA LEU A 135 -0.32 -1.18 6.52
C LEU A 135 -0.49 -2.43 7.41
N THR A 136 -1.72 -2.74 7.83
CA THR A 136 -1.99 -3.86 8.75
C THR A 136 -2.04 -5.21 8.05
N LYS A 137 -2.51 -5.27 6.80
CA LYS A 137 -2.63 -6.51 6.03
C LYS A 137 -1.48 -6.76 5.08
N GLY A 138 -0.53 -5.82 4.96
CA GLY A 138 0.56 -5.91 3.99
C GLY A 138 0.07 -5.94 2.53
N THR A 139 -1.15 -5.46 2.28
CA THR A 139 -1.75 -5.41 0.94
C THR A 139 -1.37 -4.10 0.28
N PRO A 140 -1.22 -4.06 -1.05
CA PRO A 140 -0.92 -2.83 -1.76
C PRO A 140 -2.04 -1.80 -1.55
N LEU A 141 -1.67 -0.53 -1.40
CA LEU A 141 -2.65 0.55 -1.27
C LEU A 141 -3.44 0.66 -2.59
N PRO A 142 -4.77 0.54 -2.58
CA PRO A 142 -5.59 0.60 -3.79
C PRO A 142 -5.30 1.88 -4.60
N GLY A 143 -4.92 1.71 -5.87
CA GLY A 143 -4.59 2.82 -6.77
C GLY A 143 -3.16 3.37 -6.63
N ALA A 144 -2.42 3.07 -5.56
CA ALA A 144 -1.04 3.53 -5.41
C ALA A 144 -0.09 2.89 -6.43
N GLU A 145 -0.30 1.63 -6.78
CA GLU A 145 0.47 0.92 -7.83
C GLU A 145 0.43 1.65 -9.19
N LYS A 146 -0.63 2.41 -9.44
CA LYS A 146 -0.81 3.20 -10.67
C LYS A 146 -0.23 4.62 -10.55
N SER A 147 0.19 5.04 -9.37
CA SER A 147 0.73 6.38 -9.16
C SER A 147 2.16 6.49 -9.72
N ILE A 148 2.46 7.64 -10.32
CA ILE A 148 3.80 7.94 -10.88
C ILE A 148 4.87 7.83 -9.78
N GLY A 149 4.57 8.34 -8.57
CA GLY A 149 5.49 8.29 -7.44
C GLY A 149 5.82 6.87 -6.99
N ALA A 150 4.84 5.97 -6.94
CA ALA A 150 5.10 4.57 -6.63
C ALA A 150 5.93 3.90 -7.73
N GLN A 151 5.58 4.10 -9.01
CA GLN A 151 6.34 3.53 -10.13
C GLN A 151 7.80 4.00 -10.15
N GLN A 152 8.05 5.28 -9.86
CA GLN A 152 9.39 5.81 -9.72
C GLN A 152 10.14 5.22 -8.54
N ALA A 153 9.49 5.10 -7.37
CA ALA A 153 10.10 4.48 -6.19
C ALA A 153 10.44 3.00 -6.45
N GLU A 154 9.52 2.24 -7.05
CA GLU A 154 9.76 0.85 -7.46
C GLU A 154 10.96 0.74 -8.41
N ALA A 155 11.02 1.60 -9.43
CA ALA A 155 12.11 1.61 -10.40
C ALA A 155 13.46 1.97 -9.76
N LEU A 156 13.49 2.96 -8.87
CA LEU A 156 14.70 3.38 -8.16
C LEU A 156 15.20 2.28 -7.22
N ILE A 157 14.32 1.64 -6.46
CA ILE A 157 14.66 0.50 -5.60
C ILE A 157 15.20 -0.64 -6.46
N TYR A 158 14.48 -0.99 -7.53
CA TYR A 158 14.89 -2.07 -8.44
C TYR A 158 16.30 -1.83 -9.01
N GLN A 159 16.54 -0.64 -9.58
CA GLN A 159 17.84 -0.28 -10.16
C GLN A 159 18.95 -0.25 -9.12
N THR A 160 18.68 0.30 -7.92
CA THR A 160 19.67 0.38 -6.84
C THR A 160 20.08 -1.02 -6.41
N VAL A 161 19.10 -1.90 -6.12
CA VAL A 161 19.36 -3.27 -5.69
C VAL A 161 20.08 -4.06 -6.77
N CYS A 162 19.66 -3.96 -8.03
CA CYS A 162 20.37 -4.62 -9.13
C CYS A 162 21.82 -4.14 -9.22
N ARG A 163 22.08 -2.84 -9.10
CA ARG A 163 23.43 -2.28 -9.19
C ARG A 163 24.31 -2.69 -8.01
N THR A 164 23.76 -2.76 -6.81
CA THR A 164 24.53 -3.15 -5.62
C THR A 164 24.76 -4.66 -5.55
N ALA A 165 23.75 -5.47 -5.86
CA ALA A 165 23.79 -6.93 -5.73
C ALA A 165 24.43 -7.63 -6.95
N ALA A 166 24.42 -7.04 -8.14
CA ALA A 166 25.04 -7.64 -9.34
C ALA A 166 26.57 -7.68 -9.29
N THR A 167 27.21 -7.15 -8.24
CA THR A 167 28.66 -7.16 -8.05
C THR A 167 29.23 -8.57 -7.79
N GLN A 168 28.39 -9.58 -7.54
CA GLN A 168 28.81 -10.93 -7.11
C GLN A 168 28.55 -12.06 -8.12
N ASN A 169 28.55 -11.79 -9.44
CA ASN A 169 28.36 -12.82 -10.49
C ASN A 169 27.01 -13.59 -10.45
N GLU A 170 26.08 -13.15 -9.61
CA GLU A 170 24.78 -13.78 -9.38
C GLU A 170 23.63 -12.89 -9.89
N ALA A 171 23.65 -12.55 -11.18
CA ALA A 171 22.69 -11.65 -11.80
C ALA A 171 21.22 -12.06 -11.55
N HIS A 172 20.95 -13.37 -11.47
CA HIS A 172 19.62 -13.91 -11.17
C HIS A 172 19.17 -13.61 -9.73
N HIS A 173 20.06 -13.79 -8.76
CA HIS A 173 19.76 -13.48 -7.35
C HIS A 173 19.58 -11.98 -7.15
N ALA A 174 20.37 -11.14 -7.83
CA ALA A 174 20.22 -9.69 -7.82
C ALA A 174 18.85 -9.24 -8.35
N VAL A 175 18.38 -9.81 -9.47
CA VAL A 175 17.08 -9.50 -10.06
C VAL A 175 15.93 -10.01 -9.17
N ALA A 176 16.06 -11.22 -8.61
CA ALA A 176 15.07 -11.76 -7.70
C ALA A 176 14.94 -10.91 -6.42
N LEU A 177 16.08 -10.50 -5.85
CA LEU A 177 16.13 -9.59 -4.71
C LEU A 177 15.52 -8.23 -5.06
N ALA A 178 15.85 -7.69 -6.23
CA ALA A 178 15.31 -6.41 -6.69
C ALA A 178 13.79 -6.46 -6.86
N ASN A 179 13.23 -7.53 -7.44
CA ASN A 179 11.78 -7.71 -7.54
C ASN A 179 11.12 -7.87 -6.17
N THR A 180 11.78 -8.59 -5.26
CA THR A 180 11.27 -8.79 -3.89
C THR A 180 11.17 -7.47 -3.13
N LEU A 181 12.19 -6.61 -3.26
CA LEU A 181 12.24 -5.32 -2.56
C LEU A 181 11.42 -4.22 -3.24
N SER A 182 11.40 -4.17 -4.58
CA SER A 182 10.64 -3.17 -5.31
C SER A 182 9.15 -3.50 -5.37
N LYS A 183 8.78 -4.78 -5.50
CA LYS A 183 7.40 -5.24 -5.68
C LYS A 183 7.04 -6.36 -4.69
N PRO A 184 7.05 -6.09 -3.38
CA PRO A 184 6.91 -7.12 -2.35
C PRO A 184 5.55 -7.84 -2.43
N ALA A 185 4.44 -7.10 -2.56
CA ALA A 185 3.11 -7.70 -2.62
C ALA A 185 2.94 -8.63 -3.83
N LYS A 186 3.38 -8.19 -5.02
CA LYS A 186 3.34 -9.01 -6.23
C LYS A 186 4.23 -10.24 -6.11
N THR A 187 5.43 -10.08 -5.57
CA THR A 187 6.37 -11.18 -5.36
C THR A 187 5.80 -12.21 -4.40
N ILE A 188 5.24 -11.79 -3.26
CA ILE A 188 4.59 -12.70 -2.29
C ILE A 188 3.42 -13.45 -2.93
N ALA A 189 2.56 -12.77 -3.68
CA ALA A 189 1.41 -13.39 -4.34
C ALA A 189 1.85 -14.43 -5.39
N LEU A 190 2.87 -14.11 -6.19
CA LEU A 190 3.43 -15.03 -7.17
C LEU A 190 4.13 -16.21 -6.49
N SER A 191 4.93 -15.98 -5.45
CA SER A 191 5.58 -17.04 -4.67
C SER A 191 4.56 -18.00 -4.07
N LYS A 192 3.45 -17.50 -3.51
CA LYS A 192 2.35 -18.34 -3.03
C LYS A 192 1.75 -19.17 -4.16
N THR A 193 1.48 -18.55 -5.31
CA THR A 193 0.94 -19.25 -6.49
C THR A 193 1.90 -20.32 -7.03
N ILE A 194 3.20 -20.07 -7.00
CA ILE A 194 4.24 -21.03 -7.39
C ILE A 194 4.25 -22.21 -6.41
N LEU A 195 4.25 -21.93 -5.10
CA LEU A 195 4.24 -22.97 -4.07
C LEU A 195 2.98 -23.83 -4.15
N GLU A 196 1.81 -23.25 -4.45
CA GLU A 196 0.55 -23.97 -4.58
C GLU A 196 0.41 -24.75 -5.92
N ALA A 197 1.32 -24.54 -6.87
CA ALA A 197 1.25 -25.20 -8.17
C ALA A 197 1.42 -26.72 -8.05
N THR A 198 0.56 -27.50 -8.72
CA THR A 198 0.61 -28.97 -8.69
C THR A 198 1.97 -29.52 -9.11
N SER A 199 2.63 -28.90 -10.09
CA SER A 199 3.96 -29.29 -10.54
C SER A 199 5.04 -29.12 -9.47
N ILE A 200 4.97 -28.03 -8.69
CA ILE A 200 5.86 -27.78 -7.55
C ILE A 200 5.54 -28.71 -6.39
N GLN A 201 4.26 -28.92 -6.07
CA GLN A 201 3.84 -29.87 -5.03
C GLN A 201 4.27 -31.30 -5.35
N GLN A 202 4.18 -31.73 -6.62
CA GLN A 202 4.69 -33.03 -7.05
C GLN A 202 6.22 -33.12 -6.95
N LEU A 203 6.93 -32.02 -7.21
CA LEU A 203 8.38 -31.96 -7.04
C LEU A 203 8.78 -32.04 -5.55
N LEU A 204 8.10 -31.29 -4.67
CA LEU A 204 8.40 -31.27 -3.25
C LEU A 204 8.11 -32.62 -2.55
N ASN A 205 7.12 -33.36 -3.06
CA ASN A 205 6.73 -34.67 -2.52
C ASN A 205 7.40 -35.85 -3.24
N ASP A 206 8.30 -35.60 -4.20
CA ASP A 206 9.04 -36.66 -4.89
C ASP A 206 10.14 -37.22 -3.97
N PRO A 207 10.09 -38.49 -3.55
CA PRO A 207 11.10 -39.07 -2.66
C PRO A 207 12.50 -39.18 -3.29
N MET A 208 12.59 -39.14 -4.63
CA MET A 208 13.86 -39.27 -5.35
C MET A 208 14.52 -37.92 -5.65
N ILE A 209 13.79 -36.80 -5.56
CA ILE A 209 14.32 -35.49 -6.00
C ILE A 209 15.55 -35.05 -5.21
N GLY A 210 15.57 -35.28 -3.89
CA GLY A 210 16.70 -34.92 -3.03
C GLY A 210 17.96 -35.70 -3.41
N ALA A 211 17.83 -37.02 -3.60
CA ALA A 211 18.93 -37.87 -4.04
C ALA A 211 19.41 -37.52 -5.46
N ASP A 212 18.49 -37.17 -6.36
CA ASP A 212 18.83 -36.75 -7.72
C ASP A 212 19.57 -35.41 -7.74
N LEU A 213 19.13 -34.41 -6.96
CA LEU A 213 19.81 -33.12 -6.84
C LEU A 213 21.19 -33.26 -6.20
N LEU A 214 21.31 -34.00 -5.09
CA LEU A 214 22.57 -34.22 -4.39
C LEU A 214 23.55 -35.12 -5.15
N SER A 215 23.10 -35.80 -6.21
CA SER A 215 23.97 -36.61 -7.07
C SER A 215 24.98 -35.78 -7.87
N GLY A 216 24.72 -34.47 -8.05
CA GLY A 216 25.54 -33.59 -8.88
C GLY A 216 25.56 -33.98 -10.36
N ASN A 217 24.67 -34.88 -10.80
CA ASN A 217 24.62 -35.36 -12.18
C ASN A 217 23.44 -34.75 -12.94
N ALA A 218 23.73 -33.83 -13.86
CA ALA A 218 22.73 -33.11 -14.65
C ALA A 218 21.82 -34.05 -15.47
N ALA A 219 22.35 -35.16 -16.02
CA ALA A 219 21.56 -36.11 -16.81
C ALA A 219 20.56 -36.86 -15.93
N ARG A 220 20.95 -37.21 -14.70
CA ARG A 220 20.07 -37.85 -13.71
C ARG A 220 18.97 -36.91 -13.26
N ILE A 221 19.30 -35.66 -12.93
CA ILE A 221 18.34 -34.60 -12.59
C ILE A 221 17.34 -34.38 -13.74
N GLN A 222 17.82 -34.33 -14.99
CA GLN A 222 16.96 -34.11 -16.15
C GLN A 222 15.98 -35.28 -16.39
N GLN A 223 16.34 -36.51 -16.02
CA GLN A 223 15.51 -37.68 -16.21
C GLN A 223 14.36 -37.78 -15.20
N ASN A 224 14.46 -37.09 -14.06
CA ASN A 224 13.47 -37.10 -13.00
C ASN A 224 12.06 -36.70 -13.52
N PRO A 225 11.02 -37.51 -13.25
CA PRO A 225 9.68 -37.30 -13.80
C PRO A 225 8.98 -36.06 -13.22
N ALA A 226 9.21 -35.70 -11.96
CA ALA A 226 8.62 -34.51 -11.35
C ALA A 226 9.22 -33.23 -11.94
N LEU A 227 10.54 -33.20 -12.18
CA LEU A 227 11.22 -32.11 -12.88
C LEU A 227 10.71 -31.93 -14.32
N LYS A 228 10.52 -33.02 -15.07
CA LYS A 228 9.94 -32.96 -16.42
C LYS A 228 8.54 -32.36 -16.44
N LYS A 229 7.71 -32.66 -15.43
CA LYS A 229 6.39 -32.05 -15.27
C LYS A 229 6.49 -30.56 -14.97
N LEU A 230 7.41 -30.14 -14.10
CA LEU A 230 7.68 -28.72 -13.86
C LEU A 230 8.11 -27.98 -15.14
N PHE A 231 9.00 -28.58 -15.94
CA PHE A 231 9.45 -27.96 -17.19
C PHE A 231 8.33 -27.86 -18.24
N SER A 232 7.34 -28.75 -18.17
CA SER A 232 6.16 -28.72 -19.04
C SER A 232 5.11 -27.70 -18.57
N ASP A 233 5.14 -27.30 -17.29
CA ASP A 233 4.25 -26.30 -16.72
C ASP A 233 4.71 -24.86 -17.04
N ARG A 234 4.37 -24.41 -18.24
CA ARG A 234 4.70 -23.05 -18.72
C ARG A 234 4.15 -21.95 -17.81
N LYS A 235 3.02 -22.17 -17.14
CA LYS A 235 2.39 -21.16 -16.28
C LYS A 235 3.26 -20.93 -15.04
N THR A 236 3.66 -22.00 -14.37
CA THR A 236 4.52 -21.92 -13.18
C THR A 236 5.91 -21.39 -13.54
N LEU A 237 6.50 -21.83 -14.64
CA LEU A 237 7.77 -21.27 -15.13
C LEU A 237 7.70 -19.77 -15.41
N ASN A 238 6.58 -19.29 -15.98
CA ASN A 238 6.39 -17.86 -16.21
C ASN A 238 6.27 -17.08 -14.90
N HIS A 239 5.62 -17.62 -13.87
CA HIS A 239 5.60 -16.98 -12.55
C HIS A 239 7.01 -16.93 -11.92
N ILE A 240 7.78 -18.01 -12.03
CA ILE A 240 9.19 -18.07 -11.55
C ILE A 240 10.06 -17.02 -12.27
N ARG A 241 9.84 -16.80 -13.58
CA ARG A 241 10.50 -15.73 -14.34
C ARG A 241 10.10 -14.34 -13.86
N GLN A 242 8.82 -14.13 -13.56
CA GLN A 242 8.31 -12.84 -13.11
C GLN A 242 8.88 -12.42 -11.74
N ILE A 243 9.20 -13.38 -10.86
CA ILE A 243 9.89 -13.09 -9.60
C ILE A 243 11.41 -12.94 -9.77
N GLY A 244 11.96 -13.19 -10.96
CA GLY A 244 13.38 -12.97 -11.26
C GLY A 244 14.30 -14.16 -11.02
N LEU A 245 13.77 -15.33 -10.65
CA LEU A 245 14.56 -16.54 -10.44
C LEU A 245 15.02 -17.19 -11.76
N LEU A 246 14.36 -16.85 -12.88
CA LEU A 246 14.73 -17.27 -14.23
C LEU A 246 14.71 -16.07 -15.17
N THR A 247 15.67 -15.96 -16.08
CA THR A 247 15.73 -14.90 -17.11
C THR A 247 14.88 -15.20 -18.33
N GLY A 248 14.46 -16.46 -18.51
CA GLY A 248 13.71 -16.93 -19.66
C GLY A 248 14.57 -17.33 -20.86
N LYS A 249 15.90 -17.18 -20.76
CA LYS A 249 16.87 -17.66 -21.75
C LYS A 249 17.39 -19.07 -21.42
N GLU A 250 17.13 -19.55 -20.22
CA GLU A 250 17.59 -20.86 -19.75
C GLU A 250 16.87 -21.99 -20.50
N THR A 251 17.63 -23.01 -20.90
CA THR A 251 17.08 -24.26 -21.42
C THR A 251 16.90 -25.24 -20.28
N GLN A 252 16.06 -26.27 -20.45
CA GLN A 252 15.93 -27.36 -19.47
C GLN A 252 17.30 -27.92 -19.08
N THR A 253 18.18 -28.12 -20.06
CA THR A 253 19.54 -28.61 -19.87
C THR A 253 20.38 -27.65 -19.04
N SER A 254 20.31 -26.33 -19.29
CA SER A 254 21.11 -25.37 -18.52
C SER A 254 20.65 -25.28 -17.06
N ILE A 255 19.33 -25.36 -16.80
CA ILE A 255 18.79 -25.40 -15.44
C ILE A 255 19.28 -26.65 -14.71
N CYS A 256 19.23 -27.82 -15.36
CA CYS A 256 19.72 -29.07 -14.77
C CYS A 256 21.24 -29.03 -14.49
N GLN A 257 22.03 -28.37 -15.34
CA GLN A 257 23.46 -28.14 -15.11
C GLN A 257 23.71 -27.22 -13.91
N GLN A 258 22.96 -26.13 -13.78
CA GLN A 258 23.06 -25.25 -12.62
C GLN A 258 22.68 -25.96 -11.32
N LEU A 259 21.60 -26.74 -11.33
CA LEU A 259 21.20 -27.57 -10.18
C LEU A 259 22.25 -28.62 -9.82
N ALA A 260 22.88 -29.24 -10.82
CA ALA A 260 23.97 -30.18 -10.61
C ALA A 260 25.19 -29.52 -9.95
N LEU A 261 25.56 -28.31 -10.36
CA LEU A 261 26.64 -27.54 -9.74
C LEU A 261 26.34 -27.19 -8.28
N ILE A 262 25.08 -26.81 -7.99
CA ILE A 262 24.61 -26.53 -6.62
C ILE A 262 24.66 -27.81 -5.77
N GLY A 263 24.14 -28.92 -6.28
CA GLY A 263 24.14 -30.20 -5.57
C GLY A 263 25.52 -30.82 -5.37
N ALA A 264 26.48 -30.51 -6.25
CA ALA A 264 27.89 -30.91 -6.11
C ALA A 264 28.66 -30.07 -5.09
N ASN A 265 28.10 -28.94 -4.62
CA ASN A 265 28.77 -28.10 -3.63
C ASN A 265 28.86 -28.82 -2.28
N PRO A 266 30.07 -29.02 -1.73
CA PRO A 266 30.27 -29.78 -0.50
C PRO A 266 29.54 -29.15 0.69
N THR A 267 29.50 -27.81 0.77
CA THR A 267 28.81 -27.06 1.83
C THR A 267 27.32 -27.36 1.86
N ILE A 268 26.70 -27.42 0.67
CA ILE A 268 25.28 -27.70 0.51
C ILE A 268 24.98 -29.17 0.80
N ARG A 269 25.86 -30.09 0.38
CA ARG A 269 25.73 -31.52 0.72
C ARG A 269 25.77 -31.75 2.22
N THR A 270 26.66 -31.10 2.96
CA THR A 270 26.70 -31.20 4.43
C THR A 270 25.51 -30.56 5.14
N ALA A 271 24.87 -29.54 4.54
CA ALA A 271 23.69 -28.89 5.12
C ALA A 271 22.38 -29.66 4.88
N LEU A 272 22.37 -30.54 3.87
CA LEU A 272 21.18 -31.32 3.45
C LEU A 272 21.29 -32.82 3.75
N SER A 273 22.44 -33.30 4.23
CA SER A 273 22.65 -34.66 4.77
C SER A 273 22.30 -34.74 6.24
#